data_AF-W5WMB7-F1
#
_entry.id   AF-W5WMB7-F1
#
_cell.length_a   1.000
_cell.length_b   1.000
_cell.length_c   1.000
_cell.angle_alpha   90.00
_cell.angle_beta   90.00
_cell.angle_gamma   90.00
#
_symmetry.space_group_name_H-M   'P 1'
#
loop_
_entity.id
_entity.type
_entity.pdbx_description
1 polymer ?
#
loop_
_entity_poly.entity_id
_entity_poly.type
_entity_poly.pdbx_seq_one_letter_code
_entity_poly.pdbx_strand_id
1 'polypeptide(L)'
;MRIGGIGWQVFVLAAAAGVLVPWTVLLGVTLPPVAQAEHWSLAWTGLDALIAVGLAGTAWLAHQRDIRVVLPATATATLMVFDAWFDLCTAAPGPDFSLALVEAALCELPLAAVCAGVALSALRRLTRTAVAVPR
;
A
#
# COMPACT_ATOMS: atom_id res chain seq x y z
N MET A 1 25.80 10.72 -18.98
CA MET A 1 24.86 9.65 -18.61
C MET A 1 23.46 10.12 -18.98
N ARG A 2 22.89 9.59 -20.05
CA ARG A 2 21.65 10.08 -20.69
C ARG A 2 20.45 9.50 -19.93
N ILE A 3 19.61 10.35 -19.32
CA ILE A 3 18.35 9.98 -18.66
C ILE A 3 17.29 9.68 -19.75
N GLY A 4 17.61 8.77 -20.68
CA GLY A 4 16.86 8.56 -21.92
C GLY A 4 15.65 7.62 -21.82
N GLY A 5 15.36 7.06 -20.64
CA GLY A 5 14.27 6.07 -20.45
C GLY A 5 13.20 6.44 -19.42
N ILE A 6 13.49 7.37 -18.49
CA ILE A 6 12.56 7.74 -17.41
C ILE A 6 11.43 8.66 -17.91
N GLY A 7 11.68 9.46 -18.95
CA GLY A 7 10.70 10.42 -19.47
C GLY A 7 9.39 9.80 -19.91
N TRP A 8 9.44 8.65 -20.59
CA TRP A 8 8.24 7.90 -20.99
C TRP A 8 7.49 7.34 -19.77
N GLN A 9 8.22 6.77 -18.80
CA GLN A 9 7.61 6.23 -17.57
C GLN A 9 6.91 7.33 -16.77
N VAL A 10 7.56 8.49 -16.60
CA VAL A 10 6.97 9.65 -15.92
C VAL A 10 5.76 10.17 -16.66
N PHE A 11 5.83 10.25 -17.99
CA PHE A 11 4.70 10.66 -18.82
C PHE A 11 3.51 9.70 -18.64
N VAL A 12 3.73 8.38 -18.72
CA VAL A 12 2.67 7.37 -18.54
C VAL A 12 2.04 7.50 -17.16
N LEU A 13 2.85 7.63 -16.09
CA LEU A 13 2.35 7.79 -14.73
C LEU A 13 1.54 9.08 -14.55
N ALA A 14 2.03 10.20 -15.09
CA ALA A 14 1.34 11.48 -15.02
C ALA A 14 0.02 11.47 -15.83
N ALA A 15 0.02 10.86 -17.01
CA ALA A 15 -1.18 10.70 -17.83
C ALA A 15 -2.21 9.81 -17.14
N ALA A 16 -1.79 8.67 -16.57
CA ALA A 16 -2.68 7.78 -15.82
C ALA A 16 -3.31 8.50 -14.61
N ALA A 17 -2.51 9.25 -13.84
CA ALA A 17 -3.03 10.09 -12.75
C ALA A 17 -4.04 11.12 -13.25
N GLY A 18 -3.72 11.82 -14.35
CA GLY A 18 -4.61 12.81 -14.97
C GLY A 18 -5.94 12.22 -15.45
N VAL A 19 -5.95 10.97 -15.91
CA VAL A 19 -7.17 10.24 -16.31
C VAL A 19 -7.96 9.73 -15.11
N LEU A 20 -7.29 9.27 -14.05
CA LEU A 20 -7.94 8.74 -12.86
C LEU A 20 -8.71 9.79 -12.06
N VAL A 21 -8.25 11.05 -12.03
CA VAL A 21 -8.94 12.13 -11.32
C VAL A 21 -10.38 12.35 -11.81
N PRO A 22 -10.64 12.64 -13.10
CA PRO A 22 -12.01 12.83 -13.58
C PRO A 22 -12.81 11.53 -13.50
N TRP A 23 -12.19 10.36 -13.70
CA TRP A 23 -12.88 9.07 -13.55
C TRP A 23 -13.38 8.86 -12.11
N THR A 24 -12.56 9.18 -11.11
CA THR A 24 -12.94 9.07 -9.69
C THR A 24 -14.09 10.01 -9.35
N VAL A 25 -14.08 11.24 -9.86
CA VAL A 25 -15.20 12.19 -9.69
C VAL A 25 -16.47 11.64 -10.33
N LEU A 26 -16.38 11.11 -11.55
CA LEU A 26 -17.51 10.51 -12.25
C LEU A 26 -18.10 9.35 -11.43
N LEU A 27 -17.27 8.44 -10.93
CA LEU A 27 -17.70 7.33 -10.08
C LEU A 27 -18.38 7.83 -8.80
N GLY A 28 -17.82 8.84 -8.14
CA GLY A 28 -18.36 9.39 -6.90
C GLY A 28 -19.76 10.00 -7.05
N VAL A 29 -20.13 10.48 -8.25
CA VAL A 29 -21.46 11.06 -8.52
C VAL A 29 -22.44 10.10 -9.19
N THR A 30 -21.96 9.01 -9.80
CA THR A 30 -22.80 8.09 -10.60
C THR A 30 -23.04 6.73 -9.96
N LEU A 31 -22.13 6.26 -9.09
CA LEU A 31 -22.29 4.96 -8.45
C LEU A 31 -23.46 4.98 -7.45
N PRO A 32 -24.21 3.86 -7.35
CA PRO A 32 -25.21 3.73 -6.31
C PRO A 32 -24.55 3.71 -4.93
N PRO A 33 -25.25 4.19 -3.88
CA PRO A 33 -24.72 4.21 -2.52
C PRO A 33 -24.52 2.81 -1.91
N VAL A 34 -25.16 1.79 -2.49
CA VAL A 34 -25.04 0.39 -2.07
C VAL A 34 -24.88 -0.48 -3.31
N ALA A 35 -23.93 -1.41 -3.25
CA ALA A 35 -23.70 -2.42 -4.28
C ALA A 35 -23.52 -3.79 -3.62
N GLN A 36 -24.07 -4.83 -4.26
CA GLN A 36 -23.79 -6.22 -3.89
C GLN A 36 -22.62 -6.74 -4.72
N ALA A 37 -21.64 -7.35 -4.05
CA ALA A 37 -20.48 -7.95 -4.69
C ALA A 37 -20.64 -9.47 -4.81
N GLU A 38 -20.62 -9.98 -6.04
CA GLU A 38 -20.73 -11.43 -6.33
C GLU A 38 -19.64 -12.26 -5.61
N HIS A 39 -18.41 -11.74 -5.53
CA HIS A 39 -17.25 -12.46 -4.99
C HIS A 39 -16.81 -11.92 -3.63
N TRP A 40 -17.76 -11.58 -2.76
CA TRP A 40 -17.51 -10.89 -1.49
C TRP A 40 -16.45 -11.58 -0.63
N SER A 41 -16.62 -12.87 -0.32
CA SER A 41 -15.66 -13.61 0.50
C SER A 41 -14.26 -13.71 -0.13
N LEU A 42 -14.18 -13.77 -1.46
CA LEU A 42 -12.90 -13.81 -2.18
C LEU A 42 -12.18 -12.46 -2.12
N ALA A 43 -12.91 -11.34 -2.15
CA ALA A 43 -12.31 -10.01 -2.04
C ALA A 43 -11.58 -9.84 -0.69
N TRP A 44 -12.23 -10.22 0.41
CA TRP A 44 -11.64 -10.19 1.77
C TRP A 44 -10.44 -11.12 1.88
N THR A 45 -10.66 -12.41 1.66
CA THR A 45 -9.60 -13.42 1.82
C THR A 45 -8.43 -13.20 0.85
N GLY A 46 -8.68 -12.65 -0.33
CA GLY A 46 -7.65 -12.28 -1.29
C GLY A 46 -6.79 -11.11 -0.81
N LEU A 47 -7.39 -10.07 -0.24
CA LEU A 47 -6.67 -8.94 0.35
C LEU A 47 -5.81 -9.41 1.55
N ASP A 48 -6.40 -10.17 2.48
CA ASP A 48 -5.71 -10.74 3.63
C ASP A 48 -4.52 -11.61 3.23
N ALA A 49 -4.69 -12.45 2.20
CA ALA A 49 -3.63 -13.30 1.70
C ALA A 49 -2.45 -12.48 1.13
N LEU A 50 -2.75 -11.40 0.39
CA LEU A 50 -1.72 -10.49 -0.13
C LEU A 50 -0.98 -9.76 1.00
N ILE A 51 -1.71 -9.30 2.02
CA ILE A 51 -1.14 -8.67 3.21
C ILE A 51 -0.25 -9.66 3.95
N ALA A 52 -0.72 -10.87 4.21
CA ALA A 52 0.02 -11.92 4.90
C ALA A 52 1.32 -12.27 4.18
N VAL A 53 1.27 -12.45 2.85
CA VAL A 53 2.46 -12.68 2.02
C VAL A 53 3.43 -11.49 2.09
N GLY A 54 2.91 -10.27 2.03
CA GLY A 54 3.69 -9.05 2.11
C GLY A 54 4.39 -8.87 3.47
N LEU A 55 3.68 -9.11 4.57
CA LEU A 55 4.24 -9.09 5.93
C LEU A 55 5.30 -10.17 6.11
N ALA A 56 5.01 -11.41 5.71
CA ALA A 56 5.96 -12.52 5.79
C ALA A 56 7.22 -12.25 4.94
N GLY A 57 7.05 -11.77 3.71
CA GLY A 57 8.15 -11.39 2.82
C GLY A 57 8.98 -10.22 3.37
N THR A 58 8.32 -9.22 3.95
CA THR A 58 8.98 -8.09 4.63
C THR A 58 9.79 -8.56 5.82
N ALA A 59 9.19 -9.36 6.71
CA ALA A 59 9.85 -9.91 7.89
C ALA A 59 11.05 -10.79 7.51
N TRP A 60 10.88 -11.67 6.52
CA TRP A 60 11.94 -12.55 6.02
C TRP A 60 13.13 -11.75 5.48
N LEU A 61 12.91 -10.81 4.56
CA LEU A 61 14.00 -10.02 3.98
C LEU A 61 14.64 -9.06 5.00
N ALA A 62 13.84 -8.50 5.91
CA ALA A 62 14.35 -7.68 7.02
C ALA A 62 15.28 -8.50 7.93
N HIS A 63 14.91 -9.74 8.25
CA HIS A 63 15.75 -10.66 9.02
C HIS A 63 17.06 -10.97 8.30
N GLN A 64 17.00 -11.20 6.99
CA GLN A 64 18.20 -11.41 6.16
C GLN A 64 19.03 -10.14 5.92
N ARG A 65 18.54 -8.97 6.37
CA ARG A 65 19.11 -7.65 6.07
C ARG A 65 19.28 -7.40 4.56
N ASP A 66 18.43 -8.02 3.74
CA ASP A 66 18.44 -7.86 2.29
C ASP A 66 17.79 -6.53 1.92
N ILE A 67 18.46 -5.77 1.06
CA ILE A 67 17.96 -4.47 0.62
C ILE A 67 16.67 -4.54 -0.19
N ARG A 68 16.38 -5.69 -0.80
CA ARG A 68 15.14 -5.93 -1.54
C ARG A 68 13.91 -5.79 -0.65
N VAL A 69 14.06 -5.81 0.68
CA VAL A 69 12.98 -5.56 1.66
C VAL A 69 12.20 -4.28 1.38
N VAL A 70 12.83 -3.27 0.75
CA VAL A 70 12.17 -2.01 0.35
C VAL A 70 10.90 -2.28 -0.48
N LEU A 71 10.94 -3.27 -1.38
CA LEU A 71 9.84 -3.55 -2.30
C LEU A 71 8.59 -4.11 -1.57
N PRO A 72 8.65 -5.28 -0.88
CA PRO A 72 7.48 -5.79 -0.18
C PRO A 72 7.09 -4.88 0.98
N ALA A 73 8.03 -4.25 1.70
CA ALA A 73 7.67 -3.36 2.80
C ALA A 73 6.88 -2.13 2.34
N THR A 74 7.24 -1.54 1.19
CA THR A 74 6.47 -0.42 0.62
C THR A 74 5.11 -0.89 0.12
N ALA A 75 5.06 -2.05 -0.57
CA ALA A 75 3.80 -2.60 -1.05
C ALA A 75 2.84 -2.96 0.09
N THR A 76 3.33 -3.62 1.15
CA THR A 76 2.56 -3.97 2.33
C THR A 76 2.10 -2.73 3.09
N ALA A 77 2.92 -1.70 3.21
CA ALA A 77 2.48 -0.44 3.83
C ALA A 77 1.26 0.16 3.09
N THR A 78 1.30 0.16 1.75
CA THR A 78 0.16 0.60 0.93
C THR A 78 -1.06 -0.31 1.10
N LEU A 79 -0.86 -1.64 1.12
CA LEU A 79 -1.95 -2.60 1.32
C LEU A 79 -2.61 -2.43 2.69
N MET A 80 -1.85 -2.23 3.77
CA MET A 80 -2.41 -1.99 5.11
C MET A 80 -3.23 -0.69 5.20
N VAL A 81 -2.83 0.37 4.47
CA VAL A 81 -3.65 1.59 4.38
C VAL A 81 -4.92 1.34 3.58
N PHE A 82 -4.82 0.52 2.53
CA PHE A 82 -5.97 0.12 1.74
C PHE A 82 -6.94 -0.78 2.51
N ASP A 83 -6.43 -1.69 3.35
CA ASP A 83 -7.17 -2.54 4.29
C ASP A 83 -8.04 -1.68 5.22
N ALA A 84 -7.42 -0.74 5.92
CA ALA A 84 -8.12 0.18 6.81
C ALA A 84 -9.20 1.00 6.11
N TRP A 85 -8.92 1.43 4.87
CA TRP A 85 -9.91 2.12 4.05
C TRP A 85 -11.06 1.18 3.65
N PHE A 86 -10.74 -0.05 3.24
CA PHE A 86 -11.69 -1.05 2.79
C PHE A 86 -12.64 -1.47 3.93
N ASP A 87 -12.11 -1.72 5.12
CA ASP A 87 -12.88 -2.08 6.31
C ASP A 87 -13.85 -0.97 6.71
N LEU A 88 -13.37 0.28 6.77
CA LEU A 88 -14.23 1.43 7.05
C LEU A 88 -15.33 1.63 5.99
N CYS A 89 -15.02 1.42 4.71
CA CYS A 89 -15.97 1.60 3.61
C CYS A 89 -17.01 0.48 3.51
N THR A 90 -16.75 -0.68 4.12
CA THR A 90 -17.59 -1.87 3.95
C THR A 90 -18.27 -2.34 5.22
N ALA A 91 -17.88 -1.78 6.37
CA ALA A 91 -18.52 -2.03 7.65
C ALA A 91 -19.97 -1.54 7.68
N ALA A 92 -20.84 -2.33 8.31
CA ALA A 92 -22.20 -1.91 8.60
C ALA A 92 -22.21 -0.78 9.65
N PRO A 93 -23.21 0.11 9.65
CA PRO A 93 -23.33 1.15 10.67
C PRO A 93 -23.40 0.58 12.10
N GLY A 94 -22.82 1.31 13.06
CA GLY A 94 -22.91 0.98 14.48
C GLY A 94 -21.66 0.23 14.99
N PRO A 95 -21.83 -0.92 15.70
CA PRO A 95 -20.71 -1.64 16.31
C PRO A 95 -19.64 -2.08 15.30
N ASP A 96 -20.02 -2.58 14.12
CA ASP A 96 -19.08 -3.06 13.10
C ASP A 96 -18.18 -1.93 12.60
N PHE A 97 -18.75 -0.76 12.30
CA PHE A 97 -17.97 0.43 11.94
C PHE A 97 -17.05 0.90 13.08
N SER A 98 -17.51 0.80 14.33
CA SER A 98 -16.69 1.17 15.49
C SER A 98 -15.51 0.21 15.67
N LEU A 99 -15.72 -1.08 15.40
CA LEU A 99 -14.66 -2.10 15.40
C LEU A 99 -13.65 -1.83 14.28
N ALA A 100 -14.11 -1.60 13.05
CA ALA A 100 -13.26 -1.25 11.92
C ALA A 100 -12.40 0.01 12.21
N LEU A 101 -12.98 1.02 12.87
CA LEU A 101 -12.23 2.21 13.28
C LEU A 101 -11.14 1.91 14.30
N VAL A 102 -11.41 1.03 15.26
CA VAL A 102 -10.44 0.60 16.27
C VAL A 102 -9.33 -0.23 15.63
N GLU A 103 -9.66 -1.16 14.74
CA GLU A 103 -8.69 -1.98 14.01
C GLU A 103 -7.80 -1.11 13.10
N ALA A 104 -8.39 -0.17 12.37
CA ALA A 104 -7.66 0.82 11.57
C ALA A 104 -6.65 1.60 12.42
N ALA A 105 -7.09 2.13 13.56
CA ALA A 105 -6.25 2.96 14.40
C ALA A 105 -5.15 2.18 15.15
N LEU A 106 -5.43 0.96 15.59
CA LEU A 106 -4.57 0.21 16.52
C LEU A 106 -3.79 -0.94 15.87
N CYS A 107 -4.24 -1.44 14.73
CA CYS A 107 -3.62 -2.56 14.03
C CYS A 107 -3.11 -2.14 12.66
N GLU A 108 -4.01 -1.69 11.78
CA GLU A 108 -3.71 -1.60 10.35
C GLU A 108 -2.76 -0.43 10.03
N LEU A 109 -3.10 0.79 10.45
CA LEU A 109 -2.23 1.95 10.24
C LEU A 109 -0.89 1.86 11.00
N PRO A 110 -0.84 1.33 12.25
CA PRO A 110 0.43 1.06 12.91
C PRO A 110 1.30 0.06 12.15
N LEU A 111 0.74 -1.03 11.63
CA LEU A 111 1.47 -1.99 10.80
C LEU A 111 1.96 -1.35 9.50
N ALA A 112 1.13 -0.50 8.86
CA ALA A 112 1.54 0.28 7.70
C ALA A 112 2.77 1.15 8.01
N ALA A 113 2.75 1.84 9.16
CA ALA A 113 3.86 2.68 9.62
C ALA A 113 5.13 1.87 9.90
N VAL A 114 5.01 0.67 10.49
CA VAL A 114 6.14 -0.24 10.71
C VAL A 114 6.76 -0.67 9.37
N CYS A 115 5.95 -1.11 8.40
CA CYS A 115 6.41 -1.49 7.08
C CYS A 115 7.11 -0.32 6.35
N ALA A 116 6.50 0.87 6.37
CA ALA A 116 7.13 2.08 5.83
C ALA A 116 8.45 2.41 6.53
N GLY A 117 8.51 2.26 7.86
CA GLY A 117 9.72 2.44 8.66
C GLY A 117 10.85 1.48 8.27
N VAL A 118 10.53 0.21 7.99
CA VAL A 118 11.48 -0.79 7.48
C VAL A 118 12.01 -0.37 6.11
N ALA A 119 11.14 0.01 5.18
CA ALA A 119 11.54 0.46 3.83
C ALA A 119 12.46 1.68 3.88
N LEU A 120 12.08 2.72 4.67
CA LEU A 120 12.87 3.93 4.83
C LEU A 120 14.23 3.66 5.50
N SER A 121 14.26 2.77 6.49
CA SER A 121 15.51 2.38 7.15
C SER A 121 16.46 1.67 6.20
N ALA A 122 15.93 0.80 5.34
CA ALA A 122 16.69 0.09 4.31
C ALA A 122 17.24 1.07 3.24
N LEU A 123 16.42 1.99 2.75
CA LEU A 123 16.85 3.06 1.82
C LEU A 123 17.95 3.95 2.42
N ARG A 124 17.81 4.38 3.68
CA ARG A 124 18.82 5.20 4.37
C ARG A 124 20.16 4.48 4.47
N ARG A 125 20.17 3.15 4.65
CA ARG A 125 21.40 2.35 4.69
C ARG A 125 22.11 2.36 3.33
N LEU A 126 21.37 2.19 2.23
CA LEU A 126 21.92 2.28 0.87
C LEU A 126 22.59 3.61 0.59
N THR A 127 21.90 4.71 0.91
CA THR A 127 22.43 6.06 0.63
C THR A 127 23.71 6.32 1.42
N ARG A 128 23.77 5.87 2.68
CA ARG A 128 24.99 5.98 3.50
C ARG A 128 26.15 5.19 2.91
N THR A 129 25.92 3.96 2.45
CA THR A 129 26.97 3.16 1.80
C THR A 129 27.46 3.78 0.50
N ALA A 130 26.57 4.35 -0.31
CA ALA A 130 26.94 4.98 -1.58
C ALA A 130 27.79 6.26 -1.40
N VAL A 131 27.55 7.02 -0.32
CA VAL A 131 28.33 8.22 0.01
C VAL A 131 29.68 7.87 0.67
N ALA A 132 29.77 6.75 1.38
CA ALA A 132 30.97 6.36 2.11
C ALA A 132 32.08 5.75 1.23
N VAL A 133 31.81 5.37 -0.02
CA VAL A 133 32.84 4.87 -0.95
C VAL A 133 33.62 6.06 -1.52
N PRO A 134 34.92 6.24 -1.19
CA PRO A 134 35.75 7.28 -1.79
C PRO A 134 35.89 7.00 -3.29
N ARG A 135 35.78 8.04 -4.12
CA ARG A 135 36.04 7.96 -5.56
C ARG A 135 37.53 7.93 -5.85
#